data_AF-A0A135V051-F1
#
_entry.id   AF-A0A135V051-F1
#
_cell.length_a   1.000
_cell.length_b   1.000
_cell.length_c   1.000
_cell.angle_alpha   90.00
_cell.angle_beta   90.00
_cell.angle_gamma   90.00
#
_symmetry.space_group_name_H-M   'P 1'
#
loop_
_entity.id
_entity.type
_entity.pdbx_description
1 polymer ?
#
loop_
_entity_poly.entity_id
_entity_poly.type
_entity_poly.pdbx_seq_one_letter_code
_entity_poly.pdbx_strand_id
1 'polypeptide(L)'
;MEVETPSKSHVRGSEKGSHDHITSTLPLLEDFDVPGHQSTADFGLPWSASFPLGLKLTKAIDLSESIDALQNLTRLGALSRLIKEHGGAIVIRGLPIETPHDYSKVAHAFGFRPHIEVGRLPLRTVLTPNVKTSNEGNRFEWHDDGSLSVIHVVLDWHDGEAVRIHDPTGARVFFGNVTSAWGRSRHHGATRPPFRGDDGSYHPPPTYGDGTPIDVDDLDLLLKLAEEGAIDVEWQKGDLVLLDMSTCL
;
A
#
# COMPACT_ATOMS: atom_id res chain seq x y z
N MET A 1 -43.77 8.16 26.67
CA MET A 1 -42.60 9.03 26.85
C MET A 1 -41.80 8.91 25.58
N GLU A 2 -42.19 9.72 24.59
CA GLU A 2 -41.56 9.76 23.26
C GLU A 2 -40.19 10.41 23.40
N VAL A 3 -39.16 9.76 22.87
CA VAL A 3 -37.80 10.30 22.83
C VAL A 3 -37.63 10.95 21.46
N GLU A 4 -37.61 12.28 21.45
CA GLU A 4 -37.29 13.08 20.27
C GLU A 4 -35.89 12.75 19.74
N THR A 5 -35.80 12.33 18.48
CA THR A 5 -34.54 12.29 17.72
C THR A 5 -34.19 13.71 17.24
N PRO A 6 -32.96 14.21 17.46
CA PRO A 6 -32.57 15.53 16.97
C PRO A 6 -32.34 15.50 15.45
N SER A 7 -32.83 16.54 14.77
CA SER A 7 -32.76 16.72 13.32
C SER A 7 -31.33 16.84 12.81
N LYS A 8 -31.02 16.18 11.68
CA LYS A 8 -29.77 16.37 10.93
C LYS A 8 -29.71 17.81 10.40
N SER A 9 -28.92 18.66 11.05
CA SER A 9 -28.52 19.95 10.50
C SER A 9 -27.59 19.72 9.31
N HIS A 10 -27.98 20.24 8.16
CA HIS A 10 -27.24 20.21 6.91
C HIS A 10 -25.96 21.05 7.06
N VAL A 11 -24.81 20.41 7.35
CA VAL A 11 -23.52 21.09 7.33
C VAL A 11 -23.04 21.13 5.88
N ARG A 12 -23.26 22.27 5.24
CA ARG A 12 -22.60 22.66 4.00
C ARG A 12 -21.20 23.15 4.37
N GLY A 13 -20.15 22.37 4.06
CA GLY A 13 -18.78 22.66 4.49
C GLY A 13 -17.70 22.17 3.53
N SER A 14 -17.15 23.12 2.76
CA SER A 14 -15.77 23.21 2.23
C SER A 14 -15.16 22.07 1.39
N GLU A 15 -15.65 21.86 0.16
CA GLU A 15 -14.85 21.19 -0.90
C GLU A 15 -13.89 22.13 -1.64
N LYS A 16 -13.99 23.45 -1.44
CA LYS A 16 -13.22 24.45 -2.21
C LYS A 16 -11.81 24.75 -1.71
N GLY A 17 -11.37 24.18 -0.58
CA GLY A 17 -10.10 24.54 0.05
C GLY A 17 -8.86 23.80 -0.47
N SER A 18 -9.01 22.54 -0.91
CA SER A 18 -7.85 21.71 -1.30
C SER A 18 -7.44 21.92 -2.77
N HIS A 19 -8.41 21.99 -3.69
CA HIS A 19 -8.16 22.15 -5.12
C HIS A 19 -7.38 23.44 -5.47
N ASP A 20 -7.69 24.57 -4.83
CA ASP A 20 -7.05 25.87 -5.09
C ASP A 20 -5.57 25.91 -4.64
N HIS A 21 -5.22 25.14 -3.61
CA HIS A 21 -3.83 25.09 -3.12
C HIS A 21 -2.93 24.21 -4.00
N ILE A 22 -3.43 23.07 -4.49
CA ILE A 22 -2.66 22.15 -5.34
C ILE A 22 -2.41 22.75 -6.72
N THR A 23 -3.44 23.30 -7.38
CA THR A 23 -3.29 23.92 -8.71
C THR A 23 -2.35 25.13 -8.72
N SER A 24 -2.27 25.89 -7.62
CA SER A 24 -1.30 26.98 -7.47
C SER A 24 0.16 26.51 -7.28
N THR A 25 0.36 25.29 -6.78
CA THR A 25 1.70 24.72 -6.52
C THR A 25 2.17 23.74 -7.59
N LEU A 26 1.26 23.17 -8.39
CA LEU A 26 1.56 22.13 -9.38
C LEU A 26 0.90 22.45 -10.75
N PRO A 27 1.50 23.31 -11.57
CA PRO A 27 0.89 23.72 -12.85
C PRO A 27 0.75 22.60 -13.88
N LEU A 28 1.43 21.47 -13.69
CA LEU A 28 1.43 20.32 -14.61
C LEU A 28 0.59 19.14 -14.12
N LEU A 29 0.13 19.16 -12.87
CA LEU A 29 -0.65 18.07 -12.28
C LEU A 29 -2.01 18.60 -11.83
N GLU A 30 -3.06 17.88 -12.15
CA GLU A 30 -4.40 18.12 -11.65
C GLU A 30 -4.95 16.87 -10.98
N ASP A 31 -5.91 17.05 -10.08
CA ASP A 31 -6.55 15.94 -9.42
C ASP A 31 -7.39 15.10 -10.40
N PHE A 32 -7.50 13.81 -10.12
CA PHE A 32 -8.50 12.96 -10.76
C PHE A 32 -9.10 11.98 -9.77
N ASP A 33 -10.36 11.62 -10.01
CA ASP A 33 -11.05 10.63 -9.20
C ASP A 33 -10.52 9.24 -9.51
N VAL A 34 -9.88 8.62 -8.51
CA VAL A 34 -9.55 7.20 -8.55
C VAL A 34 -10.84 6.42 -8.30
N PRO A 35 -11.27 5.52 -9.22
CA PRO A 35 -12.43 4.67 -8.97
C PRO A 35 -12.25 3.86 -7.68
N GLY A 36 -13.28 3.83 -6.84
CA GLY A 36 -13.21 3.14 -5.54
C GLY A 36 -12.43 3.87 -4.46
N HIS A 37 -12.03 5.14 -4.67
CA HIS A 37 -11.42 5.93 -3.60
C HIS A 37 -12.32 6.00 -2.36
N GLN A 38 -11.69 6.08 -1.20
CA GLN A 38 -12.36 6.16 0.10
C GLN A 38 -11.96 7.45 0.82
N SER A 39 -12.67 7.83 1.89
CA SER A 39 -12.25 8.96 2.72
C SER A 39 -11.24 8.49 3.76
N THR A 40 -10.21 9.29 3.99
CA THR A 40 -9.30 9.08 5.14
C THR A 40 -10.03 9.03 6.49
N ALA A 41 -11.19 9.67 6.60
CA ALA A 41 -12.02 9.63 7.80
C ALA A 41 -12.63 8.24 8.05
N ASP A 42 -12.89 7.47 6.98
CA ASP A 42 -13.44 6.11 7.08
C ASP A 42 -12.42 5.15 7.72
N PHE A 43 -11.12 5.47 7.61
CA PHE A 43 -10.02 4.76 8.27
C PHE A 43 -9.69 5.30 9.68
N GLY A 44 -10.48 6.24 10.19
CA GLY A 44 -10.31 6.80 11.53
C GLY A 44 -9.30 7.95 11.66
N LEU A 45 -8.87 8.57 10.54
CA LEU A 45 -8.11 9.82 10.62
C LEU A 45 -9.03 11.00 10.99
N PRO A 46 -8.54 12.02 11.72
CA PRO A 46 -9.37 13.14 12.17
C PRO A 46 -9.74 14.14 11.07
N TRP A 47 -9.40 13.86 9.81
CA TRP A 47 -9.75 14.66 8.63
C TRP A 47 -10.23 13.77 7.49
N SER A 48 -10.94 14.39 6.53
CA SER A 48 -11.45 13.74 5.33
C SER A 48 -10.69 14.26 4.11
N ALA A 49 -9.97 13.36 3.44
CA ALA A 49 -9.32 13.55 2.15
C ALA A 49 -9.52 12.27 1.31
N SER A 50 -9.41 12.37 -0.01
CA SER A 50 -9.50 11.20 -0.88
C SER A 50 -8.27 10.29 -0.71
N PHE A 51 -8.48 8.99 -0.54
CA PHE A 51 -7.44 7.98 -0.52
C PHE A 51 -7.71 6.94 -1.62
N PRO A 52 -6.73 6.64 -2.49
CA PRO A 52 -5.49 7.39 -2.68
C PRO A 52 -5.76 8.77 -3.31
N LEU A 53 -4.79 9.69 -3.22
CA LEU A 53 -4.81 10.89 -4.08
C LEU A 53 -4.53 10.50 -5.53
N GLY A 54 -5.43 10.85 -6.44
CA GLY A 54 -5.17 10.78 -7.88
C GLY A 54 -4.63 12.09 -8.43
N LEU A 55 -3.45 12.05 -9.05
CA LEU A 55 -2.88 13.15 -9.85
C LEU A 55 -2.68 12.72 -11.31
N LYS A 56 -3.04 13.57 -12.26
CA LYS A 56 -2.79 13.33 -13.69
C LYS A 56 -2.15 14.54 -14.35
N LEU A 57 -1.38 14.30 -15.41
CA LEU A 57 -0.81 15.38 -16.20
C LEU A 57 -1.90 16.18 -16.93
N THR A 58 -1.81 17.51 -16.87
CA THR A 58 -2.77 18.43 -17.53
C THR A 58 -2.61 18.47 -19.05
N LYS A 59 -1.47 18.04 -19.55
CA LYS A 59 -1.13 17.95 -20.98
C LYS A 59 -0.04 16.89 -21.19
N ALA A 60 0.09 16.42 -22.44
CA ALA A 60 1.25 15.63 -22.82
C ALA A 60 2.52 16.47 -22.67
N ILE A 61 3.51 15.91 -21.98
CA ILE A 61 4.83 16.48 -21.76
C ILE A 61 5.87 15.41 -22.04
N ASP A 62 7.13 15.83 -22.21
CA ASP A 62 8.22 14.87 -22.35
C ASP A 62 8.72 14.35 -20.99
N LEU A 63 9.62 13.36 -21.05
CA LEU A 63 10.18 12.73 -19.85
C LEU A 63 11.01 13.70 -19.01
N SER A 64 11.71 14.66 -19.64
CA SER A 64 12.52 15.65 -18.92
C SER A 64 11.62 16.62 -18.16
N GLU A 65 10.58 17.14 -18.81
CA GLU A 65 9.58 18.01 -18.19
C GLU A 65 8.88 17.29 -17.01
N SER A 66 8.61 15.99 -17.15
CA SER A 66 8.02 15.18 -16.07
C SER A 66 8.96 15.06 -14.88
N ILE A 67 10.26 14.81 -15.12
CA ILE A 67 11.28 14.73 -14.07
C ILE A 67 11.40 16.08 -13.34
N ASP A 68 11.47 17.18 -14.08
CA ASP A 68 11.57 18.53 -13.50
C ASP A 68 10.33 18.87 -12.65
N ALA A 69 9.13 18.47 -13.11
CA ALA A 69 7.89 18.64 -12.36
C ALA A 69 7.91 17.88 -11.02
N LEU A 70 8.35 16.62 -11.03
CA LEU A 70 8.41 15.78 -9.83
C LEU A 70 9.52 16.24 -8.86
N GLN A 71 10.67 16.66 -9.38
CA GLN A 71 11.72 17.27 -8.54
C GLN A 71 11.23 18.55 -7.86
N ASN A 72 10.46 19.38 -8.57
CA ASN A 72 9.84 20.57 -8.00
C ASN A 72 8.82 20.22 -6.91
N LEU A 73 7.96 19.22 -7.15
CA LEU A 73 7.00 18.70 -6.18
C LEU A 73 7.68 18.26 -4.87
N THR A 74 8.80 17.53 -4.96
CA THR A 74 9.59 17.13 -3.79
C THR A 74 10.27 18.33 -3.13
N ARG A 75 10.95 19.19 -3.91
CA ARG A 75 11.71 20.34 -3.41
C ARG A 75 10.84 21.33 -2.63
N LEU A 76 9.60 21.51 -3.06
CA LEU A 76 8.62 22.38 -2.40
C LEU A 76 7.98 21.74 -1.15
N GLY A 77 8.31 20.48 -0.83
CA GLY A 77 7.69 19.73 0.27
C GLY A 77 6.23 19.37 0.01
N ALA A 78 5.72 19.60 -1.20
CA ALA A 78 4.34 19.29 -1.56
C ALA A 78 4.11 17.77 -1.57
N LEU A 79 5.09 16.98 -2.02
CA LEU A 79 4.96 15.51 -2.00
C LEU A 79 4.71 14.96 -0.59
N SER A 80 5.53 15.36 0.38
CA SER A 80 5.45 14.84 1.75
C SER A 80 4.21 15.34 2.49
N ARG A 81 3.69 16.52 2.11
CA ARG A 81 2.39 17.00 2.59
C ARG A 81 1.25 16.16 2.00
N LEU A 82 1.21 16.01 0.68
CA LEU A 82 0.14 15.29 -0.02
C LEU A 82 0.07 13.82 0.42
N ILE A 83 1.21 13.13 0.51
CA ILE A 83 1.22 11.71 0.90
C ILE A 83 0.64 11.52 2.30
N LYS A 84 0.91 12.45 3.24
CA LYS A 84 0.37 12.40 4.60
C LYS A 84 -1.10 12.80 4.65
N GLU A 85 -1.46 13.87 3.94
CA GLU A 85 -2.83 14.38 3.85
C GLU A 85 -3.78 13.32 3.27
N HIS A 86 -3.30 12.55 2.29
CA HIS A 86 -4.07 11.54 1.60
C HIS A 86 -3.71 10.12 2.05
N GLY A 87 -3.51 9.91 3.35
CA GLY A 87 -3.49 8.59 3.97
C GLY A 87 -2.37 7.63 3.55
N GLY A 88 -1.36 8.10 2.82
CA GLY A 88 -0.18 7.32 2.48
C GLY A 88 -0.07 6.87 1.02
N ALA A 89 -1.02 7.20 0.13
CA ALA A 89 -0.97 6.75 -1.25
C ALA A 89 -1.27 7.88 -2.26
N ILE A 90 -0.42 7.98 -3.30
CA ILE A 90 -0.62 8.87 -4.44
C ILE A 90 -0.48 8.07 -5.73
N VAL A 91 -1.48 8.13 -6.61
CA VAL A 91 -1.42 7.61 -7.98
C VAL A 91 -1.13 8.78 -8.92
N ILE A 92 -0.07 8.68 -9.72
CA ILE A 92 0.30 9.67 -10.74
C ILE A 92 0.10 9.04 -12.12
N ARG A 93 -0.78 9.62 -12.93
CA ARG A 93 -1.20 9.11 -14.23
C ARG A 93 -0.73 9.97 -15.40
N GLY A 94 -0.41 9.31 -16.50
CA GLY A 94 -0.11 9.93 -17.79
C GLY A 94 1.37 10.27 -17.99
N LEU A 95 2.26 9.82 -17.10
CA LEU A 95 3.71 10.04 -17.27
C LEU A 95 4.20 9.35 -18.55
N PRO A 96 5.12 9.95 -19.32
CA PRO A 96 5.66 9.38 -20.56
C PRO A 96 6.70 8.28 -20.27
N ILE A 97 6.32 7.28 -19.48
CA ILE A 97 7.14 6.13 -19.09
C ILE A 97 6.88 4.99 -20.07
N GLU A 98 7.88 4.70 -20.89
CA GLU A 98 7.80 3.68 -21.94
C GLU A 98 8.65 2.45 -21.61
N THR A 99 9.71 2.65 -20.83
CA THR A 99 10.69 1.61 -20.50
C THR A 99 11.00 1.56 -19.01
N PRO A 100 11.59 0.45 -18.50
CA PRO A 100 12.10 0.40 -17.14
C PRO A 100 13.12 1.51 -16.84
N HIS A 101 13.89 1.93 -17.84
CA HIS A 101 14.88 3.00 -17.69
C HIS A 101 14.22 4.37 -17.49
N ASP A 102 13.10 4.63 -18.17
CA ASP A 102 12.31 5.86 -17.96
C ASP A 102 11.71 5.86 -16.57
N TYR A 103 11.17 4.71 -16.13
CA TYR A 103 10.67 4.54 -14.76
C TYR A 103 11.76 4.82 -13.73
N SER A 104 12.98 4.30 -13.92
CA SER A 104 14.10 4.57 -13.01
C SER A 104 14.43 6.05 -12.93
N LYS A 105 14.49 6.76 -14.06
CA LYS A 105 14.72 8.23 -14.05
C LYS A 105 13.63 8.98 -13.28
N VAL A 106 12.37 8.61 -13.49
CA VAL A 106 11.23 9.19 -12.77
C VAL A 106 11.29 8.85 -11.28
N ALA A 107 11.55 7.60 -10.91
CA ALA A 107 11.66 7.18 -9.51
C ALA A 107 12.78 7.94 -8.78
N HIS A 108 13.91 8.19 -9.45
CA HIS A 108 15.02 8.96 -8.90
C HIS A 108 14.70 10.46 -8.79
N ALA A 109 13.75 10.99 -9.57
CA ALA A 109 13.32 12.38 -9.51
C ALA A 109 12.70 12.74 -8.14
N PHE A 110 12.12 11.75 -7.44
CA PHE A 110 11.59 11.95 -6.09
C PHE A 110 12.69 12.17 -5.04
N GLY A 111 13.95 11.87 -5.33
CA GLY A 111 15.07 12.11 -4.43
C GLY A 111 15.12 11.20 -3.19
N PHE A 112 14.32 10.13 -3.17
CA PHE A 112 14.39 9.15 -2.09
C PHE A 112 15.73 8.42 -2.08
N ARG A 113 16.26 8.17 -0.87
CA ARG A 113 17.42 7.31 -0.72
C ARG A 113 17.00 5.87 -1.04
N PRO A 114 17.65 5.21 -2.01
CA PRO A 114 17.28 3.83 -2.31
C PRO A 114 17.54 2.92 -1.11
N HIS A 115 16.58 2.04 -0.82
CA HIS A 115 16.75 1.03 0.22
C HIS A 115 17.89 0.09 -0.13
N ILE A 116 18.78 -0.14 0.83
CA ILE A 116 19.86 -1.12 0.69
C ILE A 116 19.32 -2.46 1.14
N GLU A 117 19.20 -3.35 0.19
CA GLU A 117 18.78 -4.72 0.39
C GLU A 117 19.79 -5.48 1.25
N VAL A 118 19.35 -5.97 2.41
CA VAL A 118 20.17 -6.77 3.35
C VAL A 118 19.48 -8.11 3.61
N GLY A 119 20.27 -9.17 3.72
CA GLY A 119 19.79 -10.50 4.10
C GLY A 119 19.41 -11.37 2.91
N ARG A 120 18.39 -12.19 3.08
CA ARG A 120 18.11 -13.31 2.18
C ARG A 120 16.85 -13.09 1.36
N LEU A 121 16.96 -12.25 0.35
CA LEU A 121 15.84 -11.77 -0.45
C LEU A 121 15.37 -12.79 -1.49
N PRO A 122 14.10 -12.69 -1.92
CA PRO A 122 13.65 -13.34 -3.14
C PRO A 122 14.55 -12.98 -4.34
N LEU A 123 14.81 -13.96 -5.21
CA LEU A 123 15.58 -13.78 -6.45
C LEU A 123 14.90 -12.84 -7.45
N ARG A 124 15.29 -11.56 -7.44
CA ARG A 124 14.74 -10.53 -8.33
C ARG A 124 15.68 -10.24 -9.51
N THR A 125 15.12 -10.04 -10.70
CA THR A 125 15.89 -9.60 -11.88
C THR A 125 16.01 -8.09 -11.87
N VAL A 126 17.23 -7.57 -11.85
CA VAL A 126 17.51 -6.13 -11.97
C VAL A 126 17.34 -5.72 -13.43
N LEU A 127 16.40 -4.81 -13.69
CA LEU A 127 16.17 -4.29 -15.04
C LEU A 127 17.01 -3.04 -15.30
N THR A 128 17.10 -2.16 -14.30
CA THR A 128 17.85 -0.91 -14.33
C THR A 128 18.06 -0.43 -12.87
N PRO A 129 18.85 0.62 -12.58
CA PRO A 129 19.07 1.06 -11.19
C PRO A 129 17.76 1.28 -10.44
N ASN A 130 17.65 0.61 -9.29
CA ASN A 130 16.50 0.67 -8.39
C ASN A 130 15.15 0.23 -8.99
N VAL A 131 15.18 -0.56 -10.09
CA VAL A 131 14.00 -1.18 -10.70
C VAL A 131 14.26 -2.66 -10.92
N LYS A 132 13.37 -3.49 -10.37
CA LYS A 132 13.48 -4.95 -10.43
C LYS A 132 12.12 -5.57 -10.67
N THR A 133 12.12 -6.80 -11.19
CA THR A 133 10.93 -7.63 -11.13
C THR A 133 10.66 -8.04 -9.68
N SER A 134 9.39 -8.17 -9.30
CA SER A 134 9.01 -8.88 -8.07
C SER A 134 8.96 -10.37 -8.38
N ASN A 135 9.59 -11.20 -7.56
CA ASN A 135 9.32 -12.63 -7.54
C ASN A 135 8.79 -12.99 -6.15
N GLU A 136 7.63 -13.62 -6.10
CA GLU A 136 7.06 -14.11 -4.84
C GLU A 136 7.60 -15.50 -4.57
N GLY A 137 8.60 -15.58 -3.69
CA GLY A 137 9.13 -16.83 -3.12
C GLY A 137 10.35 -17.41 -3.86
N ASN A 138 11.22 -18.08 -3.07
CA ASN A 138 12.15 -19.17 -3.49
C ASN A 138 13.00 -19.66 -2.29
N ARG A 139 12.38 -20.02 -1.16
CA ARG A 139 13.12 -20.66 -0.06
C ARG A 139 12.43 -21.90 0.42
N PHE A 140 13.23 -22.85 0.92
CA PHE A 140 12.80 -24.19 1.26
C PHE A 140 13.81 -24.92 2.14
N GLU A 141 13.31 -25.93 2.86
CA GLU A 141 13.99 -26.94 3.64
C GLU A 141 13.62 -28.31 3.06
N TRP A 142 14.62 -29.13 2.73
CA TRP A 142 14.38 -30.49 2.24
C TRP A 142 14.26 -31.44 3.42
N HIS A 143 13.25 -32.31 3.38
CA HIS A 143 13.02 -33.38 4.34
C HIS A 143 13.65 -34.69 3.87
N ASP A 144 13.89 -35.61 4.81
CA ASP A 144 14.54 -36.90 4.55
C ASP A 144 13.73 -37.82 3.60
N ASP A 145 12.43 -37.58 3.46
CA ASP A 145 11.54 -38.26 2.52
C ASP A 145 11.55 -37.64 1.11
N GLY A 146 12.37 -36.60 0.90
CA GLY A 146 12.47 -35.85 -0.34
C GLY A 146 11.44 -34.73 -0.51
N SER A 147 10.63 -34.40 0.51
CA SER A 147 9.68 -33.29 0.47
C SER A 147 10.30 -31.95 0.92
N LEU A 148 9.54 -30.85 0.85
CA LEU A 148 10.04 -29.47 0.97
C LEU A 148 9.20 -28.63 1.96
N SER A 149 9.78 -27.82 2.85
CA SER A 149 9.04 -26.87 3.72
C SER A 149 9.70 -25.51 3.88
N VAL A 150 8.89 -24.47 4.06
CA VAL A 150 9.37 -23.09 4.26
C VAL A 150 8.59 -22.50 5.42
N ILE A 151 9.28 -22.10 6.49
CA ILE A 151 8.65 -21.38 7.59
C ILE A 151 9.21 -19.97 7.61
N HIS A 152 8.35 -18.99 7.35
CA HIS A 152 8.67 -17.58 7.50
C HIS A 152 8.16 -17.13 8.87
N VAL A 153 9.05 -17.05 9.86
CA VAL A 153 8.75 -16.32 11.09
C VAL A 153 9.03 -14.85 10.79
N VAL A 154 7.97 -14.07 10.59
CA VAL A 154 8.09 -12.61 10.48
C VAL A 154 8.33 -12.06 11.88
N LEU A 155 9.56 -12.21 12.38
CA LEU A 155 10.07 -11.37 13.46
C LEU A 155 10.39 -10.03 12.80
N ASP A 156 9.41 -9.13 12.81
CA ASP A 156 9.72 -7.73 12.54
C ASP A 156 10.72 -7.29 13.59
N TRP A 157 11.97 -7.07 13.16
CA TRP A 157 13.16 -6.87 13.96
C TRP A 157 13.10 -5.62 14.88
N HIS A 158 11.95 -4.97 14.96
CA HIS A 158 11.71 -3.71 15.65
C HIS A 158 10.45 -3.66 16.51
N ASP A 159 9.88 -4.82 16.94
CA ASP A 159 9.08 -5.01 18.18
C ASP A 159 8.00 -6.10 18.07
N GLY A 160 7.88 -6.83 16.94
CA GLY A 160 6.96 -7.97 16.84
C GLY A 160 5.47 -7.63 17.00
N GLU A 161 5.11 -6.35 16.97
CA GLU A 161 3.73 -5.89 17.12
C GLU A 161 3.01 -5.88 15.77
N ALA A 162 1.92 -6.66 15.67
CA ALA A 162 1.02 -6.64 14.52
C ALA A 162 0.24 -5.33 14.39
N VAL A 163 0.24 -4.49 15.44
CA VAL A 163 -0.40 -3.17 15.47
C VAL A 163 0.66 -2.16 15.86
N ARG A 164 0.98 -1.22 14.97
CA ARG A 164 1.96 -0.16 15.20
C ARG A 164 1.29 1.19 15.35
N ILE A 165 1.98 2.14 15.99
CA ILE A 165 1.57 3.55 16.00
C ILE A 165 2.31 4.27 14.86
N HIS A 166 1.56 4.87 13.95
CA HIS A 166 2.12 5.73 12.92
C HIS A 166 2.41 7.12 13.52
N ASP A 167 3.66 7.33 13.95
CA ASP A 167 4.11 8.53 14.68
C ASP A 167 3.58 9.88 14.14
N PRO A 168 3.57 10.14 12.80
CA PRO A 168 3.06 11.41 12.28
C PRO A 168 1.58 11.67 12.54
N THR A 169 0.77 10.63 12.70
CA THR A 169 -0.70 10.74 12.82
C THR A 169 -1.26 10.22 14.15
N GLY A 170 -0.47 9.42 14.88
CA GLY A 170 -0.93 8.67 16.06
C GLY A 170 -1.90 7.53 15.73
N ALA A 171 -2.15 7.24 14.45
CA ALA A 171 -3.05 6.17 14.04
C ALA A 171 -2.47 4.79 14.38
N ARG A 172 -3.34 3.85 14.73
CA ARG A 172 -2.99 2.44 14.85
C ARG A 172 -3.05 1.80 13.47
N VAL A 173 -1.95 1.25 13.01
CA VAL A 173 -1.82 0.60 11.71
C VAL A 173 -1.59 -0.89 11.93
N PHE A 174 -2.40 -1.72 11.30
CA PHE A 174 -2.10 -3.15 11.24
C PHE A 174 -0.88 -3.32 10.32
N PHE A 175 0.19 -3.91 10.82
CA PHE A 175 1.43 -4.09 10.07
C PHE A 175 1.90 -5.53 10.19
N GLY A 176 1.99 -6.23 9.06
CA GLY A 176 2.47 -7.60 9.01
C GLY A 176 1.74 -8.47 8.01
N ASN A 177 1.99 -9.78 8.10
CA ASN A 177 1.61 -10.74 7.06
C ASN A 177 0.50 -11.71 7.51
N VAL A 178 -0.21 -11.42 8.60
CA VAL A 178 -1.27 -12.31 9.12
C VAL A 178 -2.38 -12.46 8.07
N THR A 179 -2.87 -11.35 7.53
CA THR A 179 -3.93 -11.32 6.50
C THR A 179 -3.48 -12.01 5.21
N SER A 180 -2.26 -11.74 4.73
CA SER A 180 -1.76 -12.36 3.49
C SER A 180 -1.44 -13.85 3.65
N ALA A 181 -0.96 -14.30 4.81
CA ALA A 181 -0.76 -15.72 5.11
C ALA A 181 -2.10 -16.46 5.19
N TRP A 182 -3.09 -15.88 5.88
CA TRP A 182 -4.42 -16.47 5.97
C TRP A 182 -5.17 -16.46 4.63
N GLY A 183 -5.12 -15.35 3.90
CA GLY A 183 -5.69 -15.22 2.56
C GLY A 183 -5.14 -16.26 1.60
N ARG A 184 -3.82 -16.55 1.65
CA ARG A 184 -3.21 -17.64 0.89
C ARG A 184 -3.74 -19.01 1.29
N SER A 185 -3.86 -19.26 2.59
CA SER A 185 -4.41 -20.52 3.12
C SER A 185 -5.85 -20.73 2.66
N ARG A 186 -6.66 -19.66 2.68
CA ARG A 186 -8.04 -19.63 2.15
C ARG A 186 -8.09 -19.90 0.65
N HIS A 187 -7.26 -19.20 -0.13
CA HIS A 187 -7.19 -19.33 -1.58
C HIS A 187 -6.92 -20.76 -2.02
N HIS A 188 -5.97 -21.44 -1.37
CA HIS A 188 -5.62 -22.83 -1.68
C HIS A 188 -6.47 -23.89 -0.95
N GLY A 189 -7.49 -23.49 -0.19
CA GLY A 189 -8.34 -24.41 0.57
C GLY A 189 -7.67 -25.10 1.77
N ALA A 190 -6.48 -24.62 2.18
CA ALA A 190 -5.66 -25.16 3.26
C ALA A 190 -6.07 -24.65 4.65
N THR A 191 -7.37 -24.64 4.97
CA THR A 191 -7.90 -24.03 6.22
C THR A 191 -8.07 -25.00 7.38
N ARG A 192 -7.79 -26.29 7.17
CA ARG A 192 -7.89 -27.36 8.19
C ARG A 192 -6.69 -28.29 8.10
N PRO A 193 -6.31 -28.99 9.19
CA PRO A 193 -5.26 -30.01 9.14
C PRO A 193 -5.52 -31.01 8.00
N PRO A 194 -4.50 -31.40 7.22
CA PRO A 194 -3.07 -31.13 7.40
C PRO A 194 -2.58 -29.83 6.73
N PHE A 195 -3.46 -28.84 6.51
CA PHE A 195 -3.16 -27.53 5.89
C PHE A 195 -2.43 -27.62 4.56
N ARG A 196 -2.82 -28.61 3.74
CA ARG A 196 -2.31 -28.78 2.38
C ARG A 196 -3.24 -28.10 1.38
N GLY A 197 -2.65 -27.29 0.52
CA GLY A 197 -3.35 -26.60 -0.55
C GLY A 197 -3.64 -27.50 -1.75
N ASP A 198 -4.48 -27.00 -2.65
CA ASP A 198 -4.70 -27.58 -3.99
C ASP A 198 -3.44 -27.57 -4.88
N ASP A 199 -2.47 -26.71 -4.55
CA ASP A 199 -1.13 -26.62 -5.14
C ASP A 199 -0.16 -27.68 -4.59
N GLY A 200 -0.59 -28.50 -3.63
CA GLY A 200 0.24 -29.50 -2.96
C GLY A 200 1.19 -28.94 -1.88
N SER A 201 1.26 -27.63 -1.73
CA SER A 201 2.08 -26.95 -0.72
C SER A 201 1.42 -26.97 0.66
N TYR A 202 2.21 -26.71 1.70
CA TYR A 202 1.74 -26.56 3.07
C TYR A 202 1.52 -25.08 3.40
N HIS A 203 0.31 -24.69 3.75
CA HIS A 203 -0.09 -23.31 4.09
C HIS A 203 -0.71 -23.28 5.49
N PRO A 204 0.10 -23.30 6.56
CA PRO A 204 -0.43 -23.26 7.92
C PRO A 204 -1.03 -21.88 8.24
N PRO A 205 -2.09 -21.83 9.08
CA PRO A 205 -2.60 -20.56 9.57
C PRO A 205 -1.54 -19.82 10.41
N PRO A 206 -1.58 -18.48 10.43
CA PRO A 206 -0.74 -17.70 11.34
C PRO A 206 -1.12 -17.99 12.81
N THR A 207 -0.13 -17.88 13.69
CA THR A 207 -0.27 -18.05 15.14
C THR A 207 0.13 -16.77 15.87
N TYR A 208 -0.22 -16.66 17.15
CA TYR A 208 0.37 -15.64 18.02
C TYR A 208 1.88 -15.84 18.19
N GLY A 209 2.56 -14.83 18.72
CA GLY A 209 4.02 -14.87 18.94
C GLY A 209 4.48 -15.94 19.92
N ASP A 210 3.58 -16.45 20.77
CA ASP A 210 3.83 -17.59 21.67
C ASP A 210 3.53 -18.95 21.03
N GLY A 211 3.13 -18.96 19.75
CA GLY A 211 2.78 -20.17 18.99
C GLY A 211 1.34 -20.65 19.20
N THR A 212 0.54 -19.99 20.04
CA THR A 212 -0.87 -20.36 20.21
C THR A 212 -1.69 -20.02 18.96
N PRO A 213 -2.71 -20.82 18.60
CA PRO A 213 -3.51 -20.57 17.41
C PRO A 213 -4.32 -19.28 17.55
N ILE A 214 -4.44 -18.53 16.45
CA ILE A 214 -5.41 -17.44 16.32
C ILE A 214 -6.76 -18.05 15.90
N ASP A 215 -7.85 -17.53 16.44
CA ASP A 215 -9.19 -18.00 16.07
C ASP A 215 -9.47 -17.78 14.58
N VAL A 216 -10.12 -18.76 13.95
CA VAL A 216 -10.38 -18.72 12.49
C VAL A 216 -11.38 -17.62 12.14
N ASP A 217 -12.36 -17.35 13.00
CA ASP A 217 -13.34 -16.30 12.77
C ASP A 217 -12.68 -14.91 12.87
N ASP A 218 -11.70 -14.74 13.76
CA ASP A 218 -10.88 -13.52 13.84
C ASP A 218 -10.00 -13.36 12.59
N LEU A 219 -9.39 -14.44 12.09
CA LEU A 219 -8.60 -14.41 10.86
C LEU A 219 -9.46 -14.08 9.63
N ASP A 220 -10.67 -14.62 9.56
CA ASP A 220 -11.64 -14.29 8.50
C ASP A 220 -12.09 -12.84 8.58
N LEU A 221 -12.34 -12.33 9.79
CA LEU A 221 -12.68 -10.92 9.98
C LEU A 221 -11.53 -10.01 9.53
N LEU A 222 -10.29 -10.33 9.90
CA LEU A 222 -9.11 -9.57 9.47
C LEU A 222 -8.96 -9.57 7.95
N LEU A 223 -9.13 -10.72 7.30
CA LEU A 223 -9.06 -10.83 5.84
C LEU A 223 -10.17 -10.00 5.18
N LYS A 224 -11.41 -10.14 5.67
CA LYS A 224 -12.55 -9.39 5.16
C LYS A 224 -12.34 -7.87 5.28
N LEU A 225 -11.87 -7.39 6.42
CA LEU A 225 -11.59 -5.96 6.62
C LEU A 225 -10.49 -5.45 5.69
N ALA A 226 -9.45 -6.26 5.43
CA ALA A 226 -8.41 -5.91 4.47
C ALA A 226 -8.96 -5.83 3.04
N GLU A 227 -9.83 -6.77 2.64
CA GLU A 227 -10.48 -6.76 1.32
C GLU A 227 -11.45 -5.58 1.17
N GLU A 228 -12.24 -5.25 2.19
CA GLU A 228 -13.15 -4.08 2.18
C GLU A 228 -12.40 -2.74 2.17
N GLY A 229 -11.21 -2.68 2.78
CA GLY A 229 -10.34 -1.51 2.79
C GLY A 229 -9.49 -1.36 1.52
N ALA A 230 -9.41 -2.39 0.67
CA ALA A 230 -8.60 -2.38 -0.54
C ALA A 230 -9.21 -1.47 -1.62
N ILE A 231 -8.35 -0.85 -2.42
CA ILE A 231 -8.74 -0.02 -3.55
C ILE A 231 -8.07 -0.57 -4.81
N ASP A 232 -8.89 -1.16 -5.67
CA ASP A 232 -8.45 -1.74 -6.93
C ASP A 232 -8.27 -0.64 -7.99
N VAL A 233 -7.02 -0.22 -8.18
CA VAL A 233 -6.67 0.75 -9.22
C VAL A 233 -6.48 0.03 -10.56
N GLU A 234 -7.34 0.34 -11.54
CA GLU A 234 -7.13 -0.09 -12.91
C GLU A 234 -5.90 0.61 -13.52
N TRP A 235 -4.84 -0.16 -13.71
CA TRP A 235 -3.55 0.32 -14.20
C TRP A 235 -3.60 0.75 -15.66
N GLN A 236 -2.99 1.90 -15.93
CA GLN A 236 -2.70 2.38 -17.28
C GLN A 236 -1.18 2.45 -17.49
N LYS A 237 -0.76 2.33 -18.75
CA LYS A 237 0.64 2.53 -19.10
C LYS A 237 1.05 3.96 -18.73
N GLY A 238 2.17 4.10 -18.04
CA GLY A 238 2.66 5.39 -17.55
C GLY A 238 2.14 5.77 -16.16
N ASP A 239 1.33 4.94 -15.52
CA ASP A 239 0.96 5.13 -14.12
C ASP A 239 2.15 4.84 -13.20
N LEU A 240 2.22 5.61 -12.12
CA LEU A 240 3.16 5.41 -11.02
C LEU A 240 2.41 5.56 -9.71
N VAL A 241 2.61 4.63 -8.77
CA VAL A 241 2.09 4.76 -7.42
C VAL A 241 3.23 5.07 -6.44
N LEU A 242 2.99 6.02 -5.55
CA LEU A 242 3.81 6.27 -4.38
C LEU A 242 3.03 5.80 -3.16
N LEU A 243 3.69 4.96 -2.36
CA LEU A 243 3.11 4.40 -1.15
C LEU A 243 4.02 4.69 0.05
N ASP A 244 3.43 5.21 1.11
CA ASP A 244 4.02 5.27 2.44
C ASP A 244 3.83 3.91 3.11
N MET A 245 4.90 3.13 3.13
CA MET A 245 4.93 1.78 3.71
C MET A 245 4.65 1.74 5.21
N SER A 246 4.60 2.89 5.90
CA SER A 246 4.22 2.92 7.32
C SER A 246 2.71 2.97 7.55
N THR A 247 1.92 3.21 6.50
CA THR A 247 0.45 3.36 6.58
C THR A 247 -0.31 2.48 5.60
N CYS A 248 0.29 2.11 4.47
CA CYS A 248 -0.32 1.27 3.44
C CYS A 248 0.19 -0.18 3.50
N LEU A 249 -0.71 -1.14 3.29
CA LEU A 249 -0.44 -2.58 3.17
C LEU A 249 -0.77 -3.10 1.78
#